data_AF-A0A9N9N3X8-F1
#
_entry.id   AF-A0A9N9N3X8-F1
#
_cell.length_a   1.000
_cell.length_b   1.000
_cell.length_c   1.000
_cell.angle_alpha   90.00
_cell.angle_beta   90.00
_cell.angle_gamma   90.00
#
_symmetry.space_group_name_H-M   'P 1'
#
loop_
_entity.id
_entity.type
_entity.pdbx_description
1 polymer ?
#
loop_
_entity_poly.entity_id
_entity_poly.type
_entity_poly.pdbx_seq_one_letter_code
_entity_poly.pdbx_strand_id
1 'polypeptide(L)'
;MPLWQYEDITAKVWSLRSCQQMATLLRHVLRVFRESLPHALVSERWAQTALQLGLSCPSRHYAGRSLQVFRLIGVAMTGRNVSDILSRLVETVAEQGEDMQGYVTELLLTLEAAVDSLESHFRPLDYMRDIFKSTPNLNNKDGQQPNGNAYNAGS
;
A
#
# COMPACT_ATOMS: atom_id res chain seq x y z
N MET A 1 28.89 -13.75 5.14
CA MET A 1 28.22 -13.52 3.84
C MET A 1 26.90 -12.83 4.12
N PRO A 2 26.70 -11.55 3.74
CA PRO A 2 25.39 -10.92 3.89
C PRO A 2 24.35 -11.70 3.08
N LEU A 3 23.13 -11.84 3.62
CA LEU A 3 22.02 -12.58 2.99
C LEU A 3 21.68 -11.99 1.61
N TRP A 4 21.91 -10.69 1.44
CA TRP A 4 21.77 -9.97 0.18
C TRP A 4 23.14 -9.56 -0.36
N GLN A 5 23.47 -10.07 -1.54
CA GLN A 5 24.70 -9.70 -2.24
C GLN A 5 24.67 -8.21 -2.59
N TYR A 6 25.86 -7.62 -2.60
CA TYR A 6 26.13 -6.29 -3.14
C TYR A 6 25.96 -6.38 -4.65
N GLU A 7 24.73 -6.16 -5.12
CA GLU A 7 24.49 -6.00 -6.55
C GLU A 7 24.48 -4.49 -6.84
N ASP A 8 25.47 -4.02 -7.58
CA ASP A 8 25.59 -2.61 -7.97
C ASP A 8 24.36 -2.20 -8.79
N ILE A 9 23.60 -1.22 -8.27
CA ILE A 9 22.52 -0.55 -9.02
C ILE A 9 23.21 0.39 -10.02
N THR A 10 23.70 -0.16 -11.12
CA THR A 10 24.20 0.64 -12.25
C THR A 10 23.02 1.05 -13.14
N ALA A 11 23.14 2.18 -13.85
CA ALA A 11 22.13 2.68 -14.80
C ALA A 11 21.71 1.66 -15.89
N LYS A 12 22.42 0.53 -16.02
CA LYS A 12 22.18 -0.55 -16.98
C LYS A 12 21.39 -1.74 -16.43
N VAL A 13 21.20 -1.89 -15.12
CA VAL A 13 20.51 -3.06 -14.54
C VAL A 13 19.47 -2.62 -13.50
N TRP A 14 18.26 -2.37 -13.99
CA TRP A 14 17.12 -1.92 -13.18
C TRP A 14 16.42 -3.08 -12.43
N SER A 15 16.61 -4.32 -12.89
CA SER A 15 15.98 -5.52 -12.33
C SER A 15 17.04 -6.43 -11.73
N LEU A 16 17.24 -6.30 -10.43
CA LEU A 16 18.19 -7.08 -9.65
C LEU A 16 17.52 -8.35 -9.13
N ARG A 17 18.19 -9.50 -9.29
CA ARG A 17 17.70 -10.81 -8.82
C ARG A 17 17.39 -10.79 -7.33
N SER A 18 18.19 -10.03 -6.56
CA SER A 18 17.96 -9.79 -5.13
C SER A 18 16.61 -9.14 -4.82
N CYS A 19 16.12 -8.21 -5.65
CA CYS A 19 14.81 -7.56 -5.44
C CYS A 19 13.66 -8.57 -5.59
N GLN A 20 13.73 -9.47 -6.58
CA GLN A 20 12.73 -10.52 -6.77
C GLN A 20 12.73 -11.55 -5.63
N GLN A 21 13.93 -11.91 -5.15
CA GLN A 21 14.08 -12.80 -4.00
C GLN A 21 13.53 -12.15 -2.73
N MET A 22 13.83 -10.87 -2.50
CA MET A 22 13.30 -10.10 -1.36
C MET A 22 11.78 -9.99 -1.42
N ALA A 23 11.20 -9.65 -2.57
CA ALA A 23 9.75 -9.61 -2.75
C ALA A 23 9.11 -10.97 -2.47
N THR A 24 9.74 -12.06 -2.92
CA THR A 24 9.26 -13.42 -2.68
C THR A 24 9.34 -13.78 -1.20
N LEU A 25 10.45 -13.50 -0.53
CA LEU A 25 10.60 -13.74 0.90
C LEU A 25 9.56 -12.96 1.69
N LEU A 26 9.44 -11.64 1.46
CA LEU A 26 8.47 -10.79 2.13
C LEU A 26 7.06 -11.32 1.99
N ARG A 27 6.65 -11.71 0.77
CA ARG A 27 5.32 -12.28 0.53
C ARG A 27 5.05 -13.52 1.38
N HIS A 28 6.02 -14.44 1.47
CA HIS A 28 5.85 -15.64 2.28
C HIS A 28 5.84 -15.34 3.79
N VAL A 29 6.75 -14.48 4.26
CA VAL A 29 6.85 -14.12 5.68
C VAL A 29 5.59 -13.38 6.15
N LEU A 30 5.13 -12.39 5.38
CA LEU A 30 3.89 -11.66 5.68
C LEU A 30 2.67 -12.58 5.67
N ARG A 31 2.61 -13.54 4.74
CA ARG A 31 1.56 -14.56 4.71
C ARG A 31 1.54 -15.40 5.98
N VAL A 32 2.69 -15.93 6.40
CA VAL A 32 2.82 -16.74 7.63
C VAL A 32 2.36 -15.94 8.85
N PHE A 33 2.79 -14.69 8.99
CA PHE A 33 2.38 -13.86 10.12
C PHE A 33 0.91 -13.48 10.09
N ARG A 34 0.34 -13.24 8.90
CA ARG A 34 -1.10 -12.97 8.76
C ARG A 34 -1.93 -14.18 9.17
N GLU A 35 -1.51 -15.38 8.82
CA GLU A 35 -2.19 -16.63 9.15
C GLU A 35 -2.00 -17.02 10.64
N SER A 36 -0.81 -16.78 11.19
CA SER A 36 -0.46 -17.21 12.56
C SER A 36 -0.77 -16.18 13.64
N LEU A 37 -0.69 -14.89 13.32
CA LEU A 37 -0.78 -13.76 14.26
C LEU A 37 -1.61 -12.59 13.65
N PRO A 38 -2.89 -12.80 13.30
CA PRO A 38 -3.69 -11.83 12.54
C PRO A 38 -3.88 -10.47 13.24
N HIS A 39 -3.77 -10.43 14.58
CA HIS A 39 -3.97 -9.21 15.38
C HIS A 39 -2.66 -8.52 15.79
N ALA A 40 -1.50 -9.04 15.39
CA ALA A 40 -0.20 -8.50 15.80
C ALA A 40 0.24 -7.28 14.97
N LEU A 41 -0.46 -6.95 13.88
CA LEU A 41 -0.14 -5.82 12.98
C LEU A 41 1.31 -5.84 12.50
N VAL A 42 1.79 -7.03 12.13
CA VAL A 42 3.21 -7.24 11.77
C VAL A 42 3.59 -6.46 10.52
N SER A 43 2.71 -6.42 9.51
CA SER A 43 2.95 -5.66 8.28
C SER A 43 3.16 -4.17 8.56
N GLU A 44 2.28 -3.57 9.36
CA GLU A 44 2.32 -2.15 9.72
C GLU A 44 3.58 -1.82 10.52
N ARG A 45 3.89 -2.62 11.54
CA ARG A 45 5.08 -2.42 12.38
C ARG A 45 6.36 -2.59 11.59
N TRP A 46 6.43 -3.60 10.72
CA TRP A 46 7.60 -3.83 9.88
C TRP A 46 7.77 -2.70 8.86
N ALA A 47 6.69 -2.24 8.23
CA ALA A 47 6.74 -1.09 7.34
C ALA A 47 7.28 0.15 8.08
N GLN A 48 6.79 0.43 9.29
CA GLN A 48 7.28 1.54 10.10
C GLN A 48 8.78 1.42 10.41
N THR A 49 9.25 0.24 10.84
CA THR A 49 10.66 0.00 11.12
C THR A 49 11.52 0.10 9.85
N ALA A 50 11.05 -0.43 8.72
CA ALA A 50 11.76 -0.38 7.45
C ALA A 50 11.91 1.07 6.95
N LEU A 51 10.86 1.89 7.09
CA LEU A 51 10.94 3.32 6.78
C LEU A 51 11.94 4.03 7.69
N GLN A 52 11.88 3.80 9.00
CA GLN A 52 12.82 4.41 9.95
C GLN A 52 14.27 4.06 9.61
N LEU A 53 14.57 2.79 9.30
CA LEU A 53 15.90 2.37 8.86
C LEU A 53 16.27 2.99 7.51
N GLY A 54 15.32 3.09 6.58
CA GLY A 54 15.51 3.73 5.28
C GLY A 54 15.90 5.21 5.38
N LEU A 55 15.46 5.93 6.41
CA LEU A 55 15.74 7.36 6.57
C LEU A 55 16.95 7.65 7.46
N SER A 56 17.25 6.78 8.42
CA SER A 56 18.28 7.01 9.45
C SER A 56 19.55 6.16 9.33
N CYS A 57 19.57 5.11 8.50
CA CYS A 57 20.73 4.22 8.40
C CYS A 57 21.95 4.92 7.80
N PRO A 58 23.16 4.76 8.40
CA PRO A 58 24.39 5.34 7.87
C PRO A 58 24.85 4.69 6.55
N SER A 59 24.51 3.41 6.34
CA SER A 59 24.82 2.72 5.08
C SER A 59 23.72 2.98 4.05
N ARG A 60 24.09 3.63 2.94
CA ARG A 60 23.16 3.97 1.85
C ARG A 60 22.53 2.74 1.21
N HIS A 61 23.30 1.66 1.07
CA HIS A 61 22.78 0.40 0.55
C HIS A 61 21.71 -0.21 1.48
N TYR A 62 21.96 -0.30 2.79
CA TYR A 62 20.96 -0.82 3.73
C TYR A 62 19.74 0.09 3.85
N ALA A 63 19.94 1.40 3.76
CA ALA A 63 18.84 2.36 3.71
C ALA A 63 17.96 2.11 2.47
N GLY A 64 18.56 2.00 1.28
CA GLY A 64 17.86 1.69 0.03
C GLY A 64 17.10 0.36 0.08
N ARG A 65 17.73 -0.71 0.57
CA ARG A 65 17.04 -2.01 0.77
C ARG A 65 15.87 -1.92 1.74
N SER A 66 15.99 -1.10 2.79
CA SER A 66 14.89 -0.90 3.74
C SER A 66 13.72 -0.15 3.11
N LEU A 67 13.98 0.81 2.21
CA LEU A 67 12.94 1.48 1.41
C LEU A 67 12.26 0.52 0.43
N GLN A 68 13.03 -0.36 -0.23
CA GLN A 68 12.46 -1.43 -1.07
C GLN A 68 11.53 -2.36 -0.27
N VAL A 69 11.95 -2.79 0.94
CA VAL A 69 11.12 -3.59 1.85
C VAL A 69 9.83 -2.85 2.21
N PHE A 70 9.94 -1.58 2.59
CA PHE A 70 8.80 -0.75 2.95
C PHE A 70 7.74 -0.71 1.83
N ARG A 71 8.17 -0.44 0.58
CA ARG A 71 7.27 -0.45 -0.58
C ARG A 71 6.65 -1.82 -0.84
N LEU A 72 7.43 -2.90 -0.71
CA LEU A 72 6.96 -4.26 -0.96
C LEU A 72 5.95 -4.76 0.08
N ILE A 73 5.96 -4.22 1.31
CA ILE A 73 4.96 -4.54 2.33
C ILE A 73 3.58 -3.95 1.97
N GLY A 74 3.54 -2.81 1.27
CA GLY A 74 2.31 -2.26 0.70
C GLY A 74 1.31 -1.69 1.71
N VAL A 75 1.79 -1.19 2.86
CA VAL A 75 0.94 -0.50 3.85
C VAL A 75 0.71 0.95 3.39
N ALA A 76 -0.51 1.45 3.57
CA ALA A 76 -0.89 2.81 3.21
C ALA A 76 0.00 3.84 3.93
N MET A 77 0.48 4.83 3.16
CA MET A 77 1.38 5.86 3.68
C MET A 77 0.59 6.99 4.35
N THR A 78 1.09 7.43 5.51
CA THR A 78 0.55 8.63 6.18
C THR A 78 1.22 9.89 5.63
N GLY A 79 0.58 11.05 5.78
CA GLY A 79 1.19 12.34 5.41
C GLY A 79 2.51 12.62 6.15
N ARG A 80 2.67 12.11 7.37
CA ARG A 80 3.94 12.19 8.11
C ARG A 80 5.04 11.41 7.41
N ASN A 81 4.77 10.17 7.00
CA ASN A 81 5.75 9.34 6.28
C ASN A 81 6.25 10.06 5.03
N VAL A 82 5.34 10.64 4.24
CA VAL A 82 5.67 11.40 3.03
C VAL A 82 6.55 12.60 3.37
N SER A 83 6.19 13.36 4.41
CA SER A 83 6.98 14.51 4.87
C SER A 83 8.39 14.12 5.31
N ASP A 84 8.55 12.99 6.00
CA ASP A 84 9.86 12.51 6.47
C ASP A 84 10.74 12.09 5.28
N ILE A 85 10.16 11.41 4.29
CA ILE A 85 10.86 10.99 3.06
C ILE A 85 11.26 12.22 2.22
N LEU A 86 10.36 13.20 2.06
CA LEU A 86 10.65 14.44 1.35
C LEU A 86 11.76 15.24 2.02
N SER A 87 11.71 15.39 3.34
CA SER A 87 12.76 16.07 4.11
C SER A 87 14.11 15.41 3.84
N ARG A 88 14.15 14.08 3.91
CA ARG A 88 15.38 13.33 3.66
C ARG A 88 15.88 13.45 2.23
N LEU A 89 14.98 13.48 1.25
CA LEU A 89 15.33 13.71 -0.15
C LEU A 89 15.96 15.10 -0.37
N VAL A 90 15.37 16.14 0.19
CA VAL A 90 15.88 17.52 0.06
C VAL A 90 17.29 17.64 0.64
N GLU A 91 17.56 17.00 1.77
CA GLU A 91 18.90 16.96 2.38
C GLU A 91 19.95 16.28 1.50
N THR A 92 19.53 15.28 0.70
CA THR A 92 20.44 14.31 0.09
C THR A 92 20.58 14.43 -1.42
N VAL A 93 19.64 15.09 -2.11
CA VAL A 93 19.58 15.14 -3.58
C VAL A 93 20.79 15.83 -4.22
N ALA A 94 21.42 16.78 -3.51
CA ALA A 94 22.60 17.48 -3.99
C ALA A 94 23.91 16.70 -3.78
N GLU A 95 23.90 15.66 -2.95
CA GLU A 95 25.08 14.84 -2.66
C GLU A 95 25.48 14.03 -3.91
N GLN A 96 26.77 14.05 -4.23
CA GLN A 96 27.33 13.35 -5.40
C GLN A 96 27.84 11.95 -5.01
N GLY A 97 27.91 11.05 -5.98
CA GLY A 97 28.44 9.69 -5.81
C GLY A 97 27.42 8.60 -6.14
N GLU A 98 27.89 7.48 -6.68
CA GLU A 98 27.02 6.41 -7.21
C GLU A 98 26.10 5.81 -6.14
N ASP A 99 26.65 5.41 -4.99
CA ASP A 99 25.86 4.89 -3.86
C ASP A 99 24.79 5.87 -3.38
N MET A 100 25.10 7.16 -3.46
CA MET A 100 24.21 8.22 -3.01
C MET A 100 23.07 8.44 -4.00
N GLN A 101 23.38 8.43 -5.29
CA GLN A 101 22.36 8.51 -6.35
C GLN A 101 21.45 7.28 -6.36
N GLY A 102 21.99 6.09 -6.06
CA GLY A 102 21.19 4.89 -5.82
C GLY A 102 20.20 5.07 -4.66
N TYR A 103 20.65 5.65 -3.54
CA TYR A 103 19.77 5.93 -2.40
C TYR A 103 18.72 7.01 -2.69
N VAL A 104 19.10 8.10 -3.38
CA VAL A 104 18.16 9.15 -3.82
C VAL A 104 17.09 8.57 -4.74
N THR A 105 17.48 7.66 -5.64
CA THR A 105 16.53 6.95 -6.52
C THR A 105 15.53 6.14 -5.69
N GLU A 106 15.98 5.46 -4.64
CA GLU A 106 15.08 4.72 -3.75
C GLU A 106 14.11 5.62 -2.97
N LEU A 107 14.53 6.83 -2.56
CA LEU A 107 13.64 7.82 -1.95
C LEU A 107 12.56 8.27 -2.95
N LEU A 108 12.96 8.59 -4.19
CA LEU A 108 12.04 9.00 -5.26
C LEU A 108 11.01 7.91 -5.59
N LEU A 109 11.46 6.66 -5.78
CA LEU A 109 10.56 5.51 -6.01
C LEU A 109 9.60 5.28 -4.84
N THR A 110 10.00 5.65 -3.62
CA THR A 110 9.12 5.56 -2.44
C THR A 110 8.09 6.68 -2.41
N LEU A 111 8.43 7.88 -2.86
CA LEU A 111 7.47 8.97 -3.03
C LEU A 111 6.49 8.69 -4.17
N GLU A 112 6.96 8.11 -5.27
CA GLU A 112 6.10 7.66 -6.38
C GLU A 112 5.04 6.66 -5.88
N ALA A 113 5.46 5.61 -5.15
CA ALA A 113 4.53 4.66 -4.54
C ALA A 113 3.54 5.31 -3.55
N ALA A 114 3.95 6.41 -2.89
CA ALA A 114 3.05 7.18 -2.03
C ALA A 114 1.95 7.88 -2.83
N VAL A 115 2.27 8.41 -4.01
CA VAL A 115 1.31 9.04 -4.93
C VAL A 115 0.31 8.01 -5.43
N ASP A 116 0.78 6.83 -5.86
CA ASP A 116 -0.09 5.73 -6.30
C ASP A 116 -1.07 5.30 -5.20
N SER A 117 -0.58 5.23 -3.96
CA SER A 117 -1.44 4.97 -2.80
C SER A 117 -2.47 6.08 -2.60
N LEU A 118 -2.17 7.35 -2.85
CA LEU A 118 -3.15 8.43 -2.70
C LEU A 118 -4.24 8.34 -3.78
N GLU A 119 -3.87 8.06 -5.03
CA GLU A 119 -4.83 7.89 -6.13
C GLU A 119 -5.78 6.72 -5.87
N SER A 120 -5.30 5.62 -5.29
CA SER A 120 -6.16 4.47 -4.99
C SER A 120 -7.20 4.77 -3.90
N HIS A 121 -6.89 5.65 -2.95
CA HIS A 121 -7.80 6.05 -1.87
C HIS A 121 -8.75 7.19 -2.30
N PHE A 122 -8.38 7.98 -3.31
CA PHE A 122 -9.21 9.05 -3.86
C PHE A 122 -10.14 8.51 -4.96
N ARG A 123 -11.17 7.75 -4.59
CA ARG A 123 -12.26 7.33 -5.49
C ARG A 123 -13.63 7.89 -5.07
N PRO A 124 -13.88 9.21 -5.27
CA PRO A 124 -15.17 9.84 -4.95
C PRO A 124 -16.38 9.16 -5.61
N LEU A 125 -16.17 8.56 -6.79
CA LEU A 125 -17.21 7.87 -7.54
C LEU A 125 -17.63 6.54 -6.91
N ASP A 126 -16.72 5.81 -6.26
CA ASP A 126 -17.07 4.60 -5.50
C ASP A 126 -17.89 4.97 -4.25
N TYR A 127 -17.52 6.07 -3.57
CA TYR A 127 -18.32 6.64 -2.47
C TYR A 127 -19.71 7.07 -2.91
N MET A 128 -19.84 7.78 -4.05
CA MET A 128 -21.16 8.14 -4.59
C MET A 128 -22.00 6.92 -4.95
N ARG A 129 -21.38 5.89 -5.55
CA ARG A 129 -22.08 4.65 -5.91
C ARG A 129 -22.62 3.93 -4.68
N ASP A 130 -21.87 3.92 -3.59
CA ASP A 130 -22.30 3.27 -2.35
C ASP A 130 -23.41 4.07 -1.66
N ILE A 131 -23.36 5.42 -1.69
CA ILE A 131 -24.47 6.29 -1.24
C ILE A 131 -25.75 6.03 -2.05
N PHE A 132 -25.65 5.98 -3.39
CA PHE A 132 -26.81 5.74 -4.26
C PHE A 132 -27.39 4.33 -4.11
N LYS A 133 -26.56 3.33 -3.77
CA LYS A 133 -27.02 1.97 -3.45
C LYS A 133 -27.69 1.88 -2.08
N SER A 134 -27.35 2.76 -1.13
CA SER A 134 -27.95 2.79 0.21
C SER A 134 -29.31 3.49 0.26
N THR A 135 -29.69 4.25 -0.78
CA THR A 135 -31.03 4.85 -0.86
C THR A 135 -32.04 3.80 -1.34
N PRO A 136 -33.00 3.36 -0.51
CA PRO A 136 -34.00 2.39 -0.95
C PRO A 136 -34.91 3.08 -1.99
N ASN A 137 -35.19 2.39 -3.09
CA ASN A 137 -36.16 2.83 -4.10
C ASN A 137 -37.53 3.11 -3.45
N LEU A 138 -37.89 4.38 -3.30
CA LEU A 138 -39.24 4.83 -2.97
C LEU A 138 -40.11 4.74 -4.23
N ASN A 139 -40.58 3.54 -4.57
CA ASN A 139 -41.72 3.41 -5.47
C ASN A 139 -42.77 2.53 -4.78
N ASN A 140 -43.60 3.17 -3.95
CA ASN A 140 -44.82 2.59 -3.41
C ASN A 140 -45.71 2.15 -4.57
N LYS A 141 -45.98 0.85 -4.66
CA LYS A 141 -47.16 0.35 -5.35
C LYS A 141 -48.38 0.62 -4.47
N ASP A 142 -48.88 1.85 -4.49
CA ASP A 142 -50.24 2.12 -4.05
C ASP A 142 -51.21 1.67 -5.14
N GLY A 143 -51.86 0.53 -4.91
CA GLY A 143 -52.79 -0.02 -5.87
C GLY A 143 -53.36 -1.37 -5.49
N GLN A 144 -53.85 -1.53 -4.26
CA GLN A 144 -54.74 -2.66 -3.94
C GLN A 144 -56.00 -2.13 -3.23
N GLN A 145 -57.03 -1.85 -4.04
CA GLN A 145 -58.39 -1.59 -3.58
C GLN A 145 -58.94 -2.83 -2.87
N PRO A 146 -59.69 -2.68 -1.75
CA PRO A 146 -60.43 -3.78 -1.16
C PRO A 146 -61.80 -3.87 -1.83
N ASN A 147 -62.16 -5.03 -2.38
CA ASN A 147 -63.53 -5.23 -2.84
C ASN A 147 -64.08 -6.62 -2.48
N GLY A 148 -65.09 -6.59 -1.60
CA GLY A 148 -66.35 -7.32 -1.78
C GLY A 148 -66.38 -8.84 -1.61
N ASN A 149 -67.04 -9.28 -0.54
CA ASN A 149 -67.60 -10.62 -0.35
C ASN A 149 -68.39 -11.12 -1.58
N ALA A 150 -68.22 -12.40 -1.94
CA ALA A 150 -69.27 -13.19 -2.60
C ALA A 150 -69.19 -14.68 -2.20
N TYR A 151 -70.32 -15.12 -1.66
CA TYR A 151 -70.76 -16.42 -1.15
C TYR A 151 -70.32 -17.66 -1.94
N ASN A 152 -69.97 -18.73 -1.21
CA ASN A 152 -69.84 -20.07 -1.75
C ASN A 152 -70.82 -21.00 -1.00
N ALA A 153 -71.89 -21.43 -1.67
CA ALA A 153 -72.78 -22.48 -1.21
C ALA A 153 -73.00 -23.44 -2.38
N GLY A 154 -72.61 -24.71 -2.19
CA GLY A 154 -72.79 -25.77 -3.18
C GLY A 154 -72.41 -27.11 -2.57
N SER A 155 -73.41 -27.75 -1.96
CA SER A 155 -73.52 -29.21 -1.81
C SER A 155 -74.60 -29.70 -2.76
#